data_AF-A0A1M5DCD4-F1
#
_entry.id   AF-A0A1M5DCD4-F1
#
_cell.length_a   1.000
_cell.length_b   1.000
_cell.length_c   1.000
_cell.angle_alpha   90.00
_cell.angle_beta   90.00
_cell.angle_gamma   90.00
#
_symmetry.space_group_name_H-M   'P 1'
#
loop_
_entity.id
_entity.type
_entity.pdbx_description
1 polymer ?
#
loop_
_entity_poly.entity_id
_entity_poly.type
_entity_poly.pdbx_seq_one_letter_code
_entity_poly.pdbx_strand_id
1 'polypeptide(L)'
;MEKNNLKHSILLALLLTFGFIFPSCSSDDEDGGETGGQSTLTVDGQSAKIDDLEAEYDDGIFFFWVNDVATTDKRVYIQAEFTAKESVSAGTDITSKFEILFQRNGGREWFVGEGKNSGSSMLGEGYNAYRAGNIVVKEIDSNKKTITIEFKEVQYFSNLKNTITINGILKLNYKVI
;
A
#
# COMPACT_ATOMS: atom_id res chain seq x y z
N MET A 1 -26.79 -9.43 -63.89
CA MET A 1 -25.52 -9.85 -64.53
C MET A 1 -24.54 -10.13 -63.41
N GLU A 2 -24.31 -11.40 -63.16
CA GLU A 2 -23.36 -11.97 -62.21
C GLU A 2 -21.92 -11.76 -62.71
N LYS A 3 -20.96 -11.57 -61.79
CA LYS A 3 -19.69 -12.32 -61.78
C LYS A 3 -18.94 -12.11 -60.46
N ASN A 4 -18.66 -13.26 -59.86
CA ASN A 4 -18.00 -13.50 -58.58
C ASN A 4 -16.46 -13.45 -58.68
N ASN A 5 -15.86 -13.48 -57.48
CA ASN A 5 -14.58 -14.10 -57.11
C ASN A 5 -13.31 -13.22 -57.13
N LEU A 6 -12.64 -13.09 -55.99
CA LEU A 6 -11.52 -13.99 -55.68
C LEU A 6 -11.17 -13.95 -54.19
N LYS A 7 -11.13 -15.15 -53.61
CA LYS A 7 -10.76 -15.49 -52.24
C LYS A 7 -9.27 -15.24 -52.01
N HIS A 8 -8.89 -14.61 -50.91
CA HIS A 8 -7.51 -14.68 -50.39
C HIS A 8 -7.53 -15.36 -49.02
N SER A 9 -7.35 -16.68 -49.05
CA SER A 9 -6.86 -17.47 -47.92
C SER A 9 -5.35 -17.64 -48.10
N ILE A 10 -4.58 -17.39 -47.03
CA ILE A 10 -3.29 -17.99 -46.60
C ILE A 10 -3.09 -17.41 -45.19
N LEU A 11 -3.47 -18.11 -44.12
CA LEU A 11 -2.65 -19.05 -43.34
C LEU A 11 -1.30 -18.48 -42.90
N LEU A 12 -1.22 -17.99 -41.66
CA LEU A 12 0.03 -18.04 -40.89
C LEU A 12 -0.30 -18.55 -39.49
N ALA A 13 0.35 -19.66 -39.15
CA ALA A 13 0.15 -20.45 -37.97
C ALA A 13 1.10 -20.04 -36.83
N LEU A 14 0.62 -20.28 -35.62
CA LEU A 14 1.34 -20.87 -34.48
C LEU A 14 2.34 -20.02 -33.65
N LEU A 15 2.05 -20.05 -32.34
CA LEU A 15 2.94 -20.02 -31.17
C LEU A 15 3.57 -18.69 -30.73
N LEU A 16 3.08 -18.18 -29.60
CA LEU A 16 3.83 -18.24 -28.33
C LEU A 16 2.85 -18.16 -27.15
N THR A 17 2.64 -19.32 -26.54
CA THR A 17 2.11 -19.49 -25.19
C THR A 17 3.09 -18.89 -24.19
N PHE A 18 2.73 -17.80 -23.52
CA PHE A 18 3.24 -17.52 -22.19
C PHE A 18 2.08 -17.68 -21.22
N GLY A 19 1.98 -18.88 -20.67
CA GLY A 19 1.09 -19.17 -19.56
C GLY A 19 1.53 -18.36 -18.36
N PHE A 20 0.63 -17.53 -17.85
CA PHE A 20 0.69 -17.08 -16.47
C PHE A 20 0.51 -18.33 -15.59
N ILE A 21 1.62 -18.90 -15.14
CA ILE A 21 1.59 -19.90 -14.08
C ILE A 21 1.37 -19.13 -12.79
N PHE A 22 0.11 -18.90 -12.44
CA PHE A 22 -0.26 -18.87 -11.03
C PHE A 22 -0.21 -20.32 -10.56
N PRO A 23 0.55 -20.69 -9.52
CA PRO A 23 0.29 -21.94 -8.83
C PRO A 23 -1.10 -21.81 -8.18
N SER A 24 -2.12 -22.21 -8.93
CA SER A 24 -3.34 -22.78 -8.34
C SER A 24 -2.92 -24.10 -7.72
N CYS A 25 -2.59 -24.07 -6.43
CA CYS A 25 -2.60 -25.28 -5.64
C CYS A 25 -4.06 -25.54 -5.30
N SER A 26 -4.70 -26.31 -6.19
CA SER A 26 -5.93 -27.01 -5.92
C SER A 26 -5.69 -28.04 -4.82
N SER A 27 -6.30 -27.83 -3.65
CA SER A 27 -6.80 -28.91 -2.81
C SER A 27 -8.09 -28.41 -2.20
N ASP A 28 -9.17 -29.10 -2.56
CA ASP A 28 -10.48 -28.98 -1.92
C ASP A 28 -10.30 -29.20 -0.41
N ASP A 29 -10.52 -28.15 0.36
CA ASP A 29 -11.12 -28.23 1.68
C ASP A 29 -12.06 -27.02 1.78
N GLU A 30 -13.34 -27.33 2.00
CA GLU A 30 -14.37 -26.35 2.29
C GLU A 30 -14.03 -25.66 3.62
N ASP A 31 -13.58 -24.40 3.56
CA ASP A 31 -13.95 -23.42 4.58
C ASP A 31 -14.11 -22.03 3.97
N GLY A 32 -15.20 -21.38 4.36
CA GLY A 32 -15.63 -20.12 3.80
C GLY A 32 -14.77 -18.95 4.27
N GLY A 33 -14.30 -18.15 3.31
CA GLY A 33 -14.01 -16.72 3.55
C GLY A 33 -12.57 -16.37 3.88
N GLU A 34 -11.66 -16.49 2.90
CA GLU A 34 -10.40 -15.77 2.90
C GLU A 34 -10.22 -14.92 1.63
N THR A 35 -10.98 -13.83 1.53
CA THR A 35 -10.50 -12.66 0.79
C THR A 35 -9.66 -11.83 1.75
N GLY A 36 -8.34 -12.03 1.76
CA GLY A 36 -7.50 -11.22 2.65
C GLY A 36 -6.01 -11.43 2.48
N GLY A 37 -5.44 -10.92 1.38
CA GLY A 37 -3.99 -10.99 1.09
C GLY A 37 -3.08 -10.44 2.20
N GLN A 38 -1.83 -10.89 2.19
CA GLN A 38 -0.79 -10.51 3.15
C GLN A 38 -0.31 -9.06 2.91
N SER A 39 0.16 -8.38 3.97
CA SER A 39 0.82 -7.08 3.86
C SER A 39 2.08 -7.17 2.99
N THR A 40 2.23 -6.21 2.08
CA THR A 40 3.36 -6.08 1.15
C THR A 40 3.76 -4.62 1.06
N LEU A 41 5.06 -4.34 1.01
CA LEU A 41 5.55 -3.00 0.71
C LEU A 41 6.71 -3.10 -0.27
N THR A 42 6.85 -2.10 -1.13
CA THR A 42 8.10 -1.81 -1.82
C THR A 42 8.55 -0.40 -1.48
N VAL A 43 9.85 -0.24 -1.29
CA VAL A 43 10.52 1.02 -1.05
C VAL A 43 11.55 1.20 -2.14
N ASP A 44 11.43 2.27 -2.92
CA ASP A 44 12.26 2.55 -4.10
C ASP A 44 12.31 1.34 -5.07
N GLY A 45 11.17 0.66 -5.21
CA GLY A 45 11.02 -0.52 -6.06
C GLY A 45 11.57 -1.83 -5.46
N GLN A 46 12.20 -1.79 -4.29
CA GLN A 46 12.68 -2.99 -3.59
C GLN A 46 11.65 -3.50 -2.60
N SER A 47 11.39 -4.81 -2.60
CA SER A 47 10.50 -5.43 -1.62
C SER A 47 11.02 -5.23 -0.20
N ALA A 48 10.11 -4.79 0.66
CA ALA A 48 10.32 -4.64 2.09
C ALA A 48 9.83 -5.90 2.81
N LYS A 49 10.68 -6.50 3.63
CA LYS A 49 10.25 -7.57 4.56
C LYS A 49 9.62 -6.92 5.78
N ILE A 50 8.35 -7.21 6.06
CA ILE A 50 7.64 -6.70 7.23
C ILE A 50 7.73 -7.74 8.34
N ASP A 51 8.53 -7.45 9.36
CA ASP A 51 8.74 -8.37 10.49
C ASP A 51 7.76 -8.11 11.64
N ASP A 52 7.40 -6.85 11.85
CA ASP A 52 6.47 -6.45 12.90
C ASP A 52 5.58 -5.29 12.42
N LEU A 53 4.27 -5.48 12.60
CA LEU A 53 3.22 -4.59 12.15
C LEU A 53 2.16 -4.49 13.22
N GLU A 54 2.11 -3.34 13.87
CA GLU A 54 1.21 -3.04 14.97
C GLU A 54 0.27 -1.90 14.56
N ALA A 55 -0.99 -1.97 15.01
CA ALA A 55 -1.97 -0.92 14.76
C ALA A 55 -2.93 -0.74 15.93
N GLU A 56 -3.34 0.51 16.14
CA GLU A 56 -4.26 0.96 17.16
C GLU A 56 -5.31 1.90 16.56
N TYR A 57 -6.46 1.97 17.21
CA TYR A 57 -7.56 2.86 16.87
C TYR A 57 -8.06 3.54 18.15
N ASP A 58 -8.01 4.87 18.14
CA ASP A 58 -8.48 5.72 19.23
C ASP A 58 -9.20 6.95 18.65
N ASP A 59 -10.35 7.30 19.22
CA ASP A 59 -11.15 8.47 18.85
C ASP A 59 -11.23 8.77 17.33
N GLY A 60 -11.47 7.76 16.49
CA GLY A 60 -11.56 7.97 15.04
C GLY A 60 -10.22 8.23 14.37
N ILE A 61 -9.10 7.83 14.96
CA ILE A 61 -7.75 7.92 14.40
C ILE A 61 -7.13 6.52 14.41
N PHE A 62 -6.59 6.10 13.27
CA PHE A 62 -5.75 4.91 13.21
C PHE A 62 -4.29 5.31 13.39
N PHE A 63 -3.59 4.59 14.26
CA PHE A 63 -2.14 4.66 14.44
C PHE A 63 -1.54 3.32 14.06
N PHE A 64 -0.40 3.32 13.38
CA PHE A 64 0.30 2.07 13.12
C PHE A 64 1.81 2.25 12.98
N TRP A 65 2.52 1.17 13.23
CA TRP A 65 3.97 1.10 13.16
C TRP A 65 4.40 -0.12 12.38
N VAL A 66 5.35 0.07 11.48
CA VAL A 66 6.04 -1.00 10.77
C VAL A 66 7.49 -0.97 11.23
N ASN A 67 7.84 -1.93 12.09
CA ASN A 67 9.15 -2.05 12.69
C ASN A 67 10.03 -2.99 11.87
N ASP A 68 11.34 -2.75 11.94
CA ASP A 68 12.36 -3.66 11.40
C ASP A 68 12.17 -4.07 9.94
N VAL A 69 11.75 -3.12 9.09
CA VAL A 69 11.59 -3.39 7.68
C VAL A 69 12.95 -3.52 7.01
N ALA A 70 13.34 -4.75 6.65
CA ALA A 70 14.57 -5.00 5.91
C ALA A 70 14.34 -4.74 4.41
N THR A 71 15.02 -3.73 3.87
CA THR A 71 15.29 -3.63 2.42
C THR A 71 16.68 -4.21 2.13
N THR A 72 17.09 -4.26 0.85
CA THR A 72 18.32 -4.95 0.42
C THR A 72 19.58 -4.47 1.17
N ASP A 73 19.61 -3.24 1.67
CA ASP A 73 20.75 -2.63 2.37
C ASP A 73 20.39 -1.75 3.58
N LYS A 74 19.11 -1.59 3.94
CA LYS A 74 18.65 -0.63 4.96
C LYS A 74 17.61 -1.24 5.88
N ARG A 75 17.61 -0.81 7.14
CA ARG A 75 16.45 -0.95 8.03
C ARG A 75 15.59 0.28 7.92
N VAL A 76 14.29 0.03 7.83
CA VAL A 76 13.24 1.03 7.70
C VAL A 76 12.32 0.92 8.91
N TYR A 77 11.95 2.08 9.44
CA TYR A 77 10.91 2.24 10.46
C TYR A 77 9.85 3.17 9.89
N ILE A 78 8.59 2.76 9.98
CA ILE A 78 7.45 3.57 9.56
C ILE A 78 6.54 3.75 10.77
N GLN A 79 6.22 5.00 11.07
CA GLN A 79 5.14 5.35 11.98
C GLN A 79 4.17 6.22 11.21
N ALA A 80 2.88 5.93 11.30
CA ALA A 80 1.89 6.69 10.58
C ALA A 80 0.56 6.70 11.31
N GLU A 81 -0.22 7.73 11.01
CA GLU A 81 -1.58 7.87 11.49
C GLU A 81 -2.48 8.44 10.39
N PHE A 82 -3.78 8.14 10.47
CA PHE A 82 -4.76 8.87 9.69
C PHE A 82 -6.10 8.98 10.39
N THR A 83 -6.77 10.10 10.19
CA THR A 83 -8.10 10.31 10.75
C THR A 83 -9.19 9.64 9.90
N ALA A 84 -10.05 8.90 10.59
CA ALA A 84 -11.31 8.33 10.14
C ALA A 84 -12.52 8.87 10.94
N LYS A 85 -12.38 10.07 11.54
CA LYS A 85 -13.46 10.76 12.27
C LYS A 85 -14.69 10.99 11.40
N GLU A 86 -14.45 11.30 10.13
CA GLU A 86 -15.43 11.13 9.07
C GLU A 86 -15.38 9.66 8.62
N SER A 87 -16.50 8.95 8.67
CA SER A 87 -16.57 7.52 8.34
C SER A 87 -15.84 7.20 7.02
N VAL A 88 -14.88 6.28 7.08
CA VAL A 88 -14.13 5.80 5.91
C VAL A 88 -14.69 4.48 5.43
N SER A 89 -14.71 4.29 4.10
CA SER A 89 -15.09 3.03 3.45
C SER A 89 -14.05 2.60 2.42
N ALA A 90 -14.17 1.37 1.91
CA ALA A 90 -13.39 0.94 0.75
C ALA A 90 -13.48 1.95 -0.40
N GLY A 91 -12.35 2.23 -1.05
CA GLY A 91 -12.20 3.25 -2.09
C GLY A 91 -11.92 4.66 -1.58
N THR A 92 -11.98 4.93 -0.28
CA THR A 92 -11.72 6.26 0.27
C THR A 92 -10.25 6.64 0.09
N ASP A 93 -9.99 7.76 -0.59
CA ASP A 93 -8.67 8.38 -0.62
C ASP A 93 -8.41 9.10 0.71
N ILE A 94 -7.38 8.65 1.42
CA ILE A 94 -6.98 9.16 2.74
C ILE A 94 -5.68 9.95 2.68
N THR A 95 -5.13 10.23 1.49
CA THR A 95 -3.82 10.89 1.33
C THR A 95 -3.73 12.21 2.09
N SER A 96 -4.79 13.03 2.07
CA SER A 96 -4.83 14.32 2.77
C SER A 96 -5.04 14.21 4.29
N LYS A 97 -5.39 13.03 4.79
CA LYS A 97 -5.68 12.71 6.19
C LYS A 97 -4.53 11.96 6.85
N PHE A 98 -3.49 11.63 6.08
CA PHE A 98 -2.43 10.71 6.45
C PHE A 98 -1.18 11.45 6.90
N GLU A 99 -0.71 11.17 8.11
CA GLU A 99 0.62 11.55 8.56
C GLU A 99 1.54 10.34 8.53
N ILE A 100 2.79 10.57 8.16
CA ILE A 100 3.79 9.51 8.13
C ILE A 100 5.16 10.06 8.50
N LEU A 101 5.83 9.33 9.36
CA LEU A 101 7.25 9.40 9.62
C LEU A 101 7.89 8.11 9.11
N PHE A 102 8.73 8.25 8.10
CA PHE A 102 9.55 7.17 7.59
C PHE A 102 11.01 7.43 7.94
N GLN A 103 11.71 6.47 8.53
CA GLN A 103 13.13 6.59 8.86
C GLN A 103 13.93 5.42 8.28
N ARG A 104 15.13 5.71 7.78
CA ARG A 104 16.11 4.68 7.38
C ARG A 104 17.54 5.11 7.73
N ASN A 105 18.50 4.22 7.51
CA ASN A 105 19.92 4.44 7.81
C ASN A 105 20.16 4.79 9.30
N GLY A 106 19.46 4.11 10.21
CA GLY A 106 19.53 4.38 11.65
C GLY A 106 19.02 5.77 12.02
N GLY A 107 17.98 6.26 11.35
CA GLY A 107 17.35 7.57 11.61
C GLY A 107 18.07 8.76 10.96
N ARG A 108 19.20 8.55 10.27
CA ARG A 108 19.95 9.65 9.61
C ARG A 108 19.20 10.26 8.43
N GLU A 109 18.38 9.45 7.77
CA GLU A 109 17.51 9.90 6.70
C GLU A 109 16.06 9.66 7.11
N TRP A 110 15.27 10.73 7.11
CA TRP A 110 13.88 10.69 7.51
C TRP A 110 13.01 11.52 6.56
N PHE A 111 11.76 11.09 6.40
CA PHE A 111 10.77 11.64 5.49
C PHE A 111 9.47 11.85 6.28
N VAL A 112 8.82 12.97 6.01
CA VAL A 112 7.57 13.35 6.69
C VAL A 112 6.50 13.68 5.67
N GLY A 113 5.32 13.10 5.86
CA GLY A 113 4.09 13.59 5.27
C GLY A 113 3.20 14.13 6.38
N GLU A 114 2.69 15.35 6.21
CA GLU A 114 1.65 15.89 7.08
C GLU A 114 0.31 15.78 6.35
N GLY A 115 -0.69 15.23 7.04
CA GLY A 115 -2.07 15.32 6.62
C GLY A 115 -2.55 16.74 6.83
N LYS A 116 -3.27 17.33 5.87
CA LYS A 116 -3.84 18.67 6.05
C LYS A 116 -4.97 18.70 7.08
N ASN A 117 -5.54 17.53 7.37
CA ASN A 117 -6.71 17.35 8.24
C ASN A 117 -6.47 16.34 9.39
N SER A 118 -5.24 15.87 9.59
CA SER A 118 -4.86 15.13 10.79
C SER A 118 -4.85 16.14 11.93
N GLY A 119 -5.86 16.08 12.81
CA GLY A 119 -5.95 16.96 13.99
C GLY A 119 -4.86 16.72 15.06
N SER A 120 -3.76 16.09 14.67
CA SER A 120 -2.58 15.68 15.42
C SER A 120 -1.41 15.92 14.48
N SER A 121 -0.35 16.59 14.96
CA SER A 121 0.91 16.72 14.23
C SER A 121 1.92 15.87 14.97
N MET A 122 2.22 14.69 14.44
CA MET A 122 3.27 13.84 15.00
C MET A 122 4.65 14.53 14.94
N LEU A 123 4.80 15.56 14.08
CA LEU A 123 6.09 16.00 13.55
C LEU A 123 6.38 17.50 13.75
N GLY A 124 5.51 18.21 14.47
CA GLY A 124 5.60 19.66 14.67
C GLY A 124 5.21 20.44 13.42
N GLU A 125 4.69 21.66 13.60
CA GLU A 125 4.15 22.45 12.48
C GLU A 125 5.23 22.76 11.42
N GLY A 126 4.98 22.36 10.17
CA GLY A 126 5.50 23.08 8.99
C GLY A 126 6.46 22.32 8.09
N TYR A 127 6.56 20.99 8.18
CA TYR A 127 7.37 20.21 7.25
C TYR A 127 6.58 19.10 6.56
N ASN A 128 5.89 19.45 5.46
CA ASN A 128 5.28 18.47 4.58
C ASN A 128 6.18 18.14 3.38
N ALA A 129 6.77 16.95 3.39
CA ALA A 129 7.64 16.49 2.32
C ALA A 129 6.93 15.63 1.27
N TYR A 130 5.61 15.45 1.34
CA TYR A 130 4.82 14.73 0.35
C TYR A 130 4.95 15.37 -1.05
N ARG A 131 4.97 14.53 -2.09
CA ARG A 131 5.16 14.96 -3.49
C ARG A 131 4.07 14.45 -4.43
N ALA A 132 3.74 13.17 -4.36
CA ALA A 132 2.87 12.52 -5.32
C ALA A 132 2.33 11.18 -4.79
N GLY A 133 1.44 10.57 -5.57
CA GLY A 133 0.83 9.27 -5.28
C GLY A 133 -0.41 9.36 -4.41
N ASN A 134 -0.99 8.23 -4.05
CA ASN A 134 -2.18 8.23 -3.21
C ASN A 134 -2.23 7.04 -2.27
N ILE A 135 -2.89 7.26 -1.13
CA ILE A 135 -3.13 6.26 -0.11
C ILE A 135 -4.64 6.03 -0.05
N VAL A 136 -5.07 4.79 -0.25
CA VAL A 136 -6.48 4.44 -0.39
C VAL A 136 -6.85 3.32 0.57
N VAL A 137 -8.00 3.45 1.23
CA VAL A 137 -8.60 2.35 1.98
C VAL A 137 -9.11 1.31 0.99
N LYS A 138 -8.57 0.10 1.04
CA LYS A 138 -9.00 -1.01 0.18
C LYS A 138 -10.16 -1.78 0.76
N GLU A 139 -10.10 -2.01 2.05
CA GLU A 139 -11.06 -2.82 2.78
C GLU A 139 -11.07 -2.37 4.23
N ILE A 140 -12.24 -2.44 4.85
CA ILE A 140 -12.41 -2.22 6.28
C ILE A 140 -13.45 -3.21 6.79
N ASP A 141 -13.11 -3.93 7.86
CA ASP A 141 -14.02 -4.81 8.58
C ASP A 141 -13.92 -4.46 10.07
N SER A 142 -14.88 -3.67 10.54
CA SER A 142 -14.94 -3.22 11.94
C SER A 142 -15.25 -4.36 12.91
N ASN A 143 -15.86 -5.46 12.44
CA ASN A 143 -16.13 -6.62 13.30
C ASN A 143 -14.84 -7.42 13.56
N LYS A 144 -14.02 -7.59 12.51
CA LYS A 144 -12.72 -8.25 12.62
C LYS A 144 -11.61 -7.31 13.10
N LYS A 145 -11.91 -6.02 13.26
CA LYS A 145 -10.95 -4.95 13.59
C LYS A 145 -9.78 -4.94 12.62
N THR A 146 -10.11 -4.97 11.32
CA THR A 146 -9.11 -4.91 10.26
C THR A 146 -9.37 -3.74 9.32
N ILE A 147 -8.29 -3.13 8.86
CA ILE A 147 -8.31 -2.14 7.80
C ILE A 147 -7.12 -2.37 6.87
N THR A 148 -7.38 -2.38 5.57
CA THR A 148 -6.37 -2.57 4.55
C THR A 148 -6.17 -1.26 3.80
N ILE A 149 -4.95 -0.74 3.80
CA ILE A 149 -4.57 0.48 3.08
C ILE A 149 -3.62 0.14 1.93
N GLU A 150 -3.75 0.84 0.81
CA GLU A 150 -2.89 0.68 -0.36
C GLU A 150 -2.14 1.98 -0.64
N PHE A 151 -0.82 1.89 -0.72
CA PHE A 151 0.08 2.93 -1.17
C PHE A 151 0.29 2.79 -2.68
N LYS A 152 -0.01 3.83 -3.44
CA LYS A 152 0.18 3.91 -4.89
C LYS A 152 1.15 5.03 -5.22
N GLU A 153 2.36 4.66 -5.58
CA GLU A 153 3.44 5.56 -5.99
C GLU A 153 3.64 6.74 -5.05
N VAL A 154 3.52 6.50 -3.74
CA VAL A 154 3.54 7.56 -2.73
C VAL A 154 4.96 8.06 -2.57
N GLN A 155 5.16 9.36 -2.79
CA GLN A 155 6.48 9.98 -2.82
C GLN A 155 6.67 11.04 -1.74
N TYR A 156 7.84 11.01 -1.10
CA TYR A 156 8.26 12.02 -0.13
C TYR A 156 9.70 12.48 -0.39
N PHE A 157 10.05 13.70 0.02
CA PHE A 157 11.45 14.12 0.16
C PHE A 157 11.97 13.86 1.58
N SER A 158 13.22 13.40 1.68
CA SER A 158 13.89 13.34 2.98
C SER A 158 14.39 14.71 3.41
N ASN A 159 14.79 14.79 4.67
CA ASN A 159 15.65 15.85 5.20
C ASN A 159 16.94 16.07 4.40
N LEU A 160 17.39 15.07 3.63
CA LEU A 160 18.57 15.14 2.75
C LEU A 160 18.20 15.49 1.29
N LYS A 161 16.93 15.79 1.01
CA LYS A 161 16.38 16.09 -0.33
C LYS A 161 16.42 14.91 -1.33
N ASN A 162 16.55 13.68 -0.83
CA ASN A 162 16.35 12.50 -1.67
C ASN A 162 14.85 12.19 -1.77
N THR A 163 14.42 11.62 -2.89
CA THR A 163 13.06 11.11 -3.04
C THR A 163 13.00 9.66 -2.59
N ILE A 164 11.91 9.29 -1.92
CA ILE A 164 11.49 7.90 -1.71
C ILE A 164 10.19 7.63 -2.47
N THR A 165 10.02 6.43 -2.99
CA THR A 165 8.73 5.94 -3.52
C THR A 165 8.27 4.71 -2.75
N ILE A 166 7.06 4.76 -2.20
CA ILE A 166 6.44 3.66 -1.46
C ILE A 166 5.24 3.12 -2.25
N ASN A 167 5.20 1.80 -2.42
CA ASN A 167 4.03 1.10 -2.95
C ASN A 167 3.67 -0.08 -2.05
N GLY A 168 2.45 -0.59 -2.21
CA GLY A 168 2.04 -1.86 -1.63
C GLY A 168 0.79 -1.74 -0.77
N ILE A 169 0.53 -2.76 0.02
CA ILE A 169 -0.67 -2.91 0.82
C ILE A 169 -0.28 -3.22 2.26
N LEU A 170 -0.83 -2.50 3.23
CA LEU A 170 -0.77 -2.87 4.63
C LEU A 170 -2.15 -3.32 5.10
N LYS A 171 -2.25 -4.59 5.49
CA LYS A 171 -3.40 -5.14 6.21
C LYS A 171 -3.15 -4.98 7.71
N LEU A 172 -3.80 -4.01 8.31
CA LEU A 172 -3.66 -3.65 9.71
C LEU A 172 -4.74 -4.38 10.52
N ASN A 173 -4.31 -5.20 11.47
CA ASN A 173 -5.18 -5.71 12.53
C ASN A 173 -5.03 -4.75 13.72
N TYR A 174 -6.07 -3.98 14.04
CA TYR A 174 -5.96 -2.90 15.01
C TYR A 174 -6.60 -3.26 16.36
N LYS A 175 -6.00 -2.73 17.43
CA LYS A 175 -6.60 -2.73 18.77
C LYS A 175 -7.39 -1.44 18.97
N VAL A 176 -8.50 -1.51 19.68
CA VAL A 176 -9.23 -0.30 20.14
C VAL A 176 -8.72 -0.02 21.54
N ILE A 177 -8.25 1.20 21.78
CA ILE A 177 -7.68 1.64 23.07
C ILE A 177 -8.58 2.66 23.77
#